data_AF-A0AA38PU57-F1
#
_entry.id   AF-A0AA38PU57-F1
#
_cell.length_a   1.000
_cell.length_b   1.000
_cell.length_c   1.000
_cell.angle_alpha   90.00
_cell.angle_beta   90.00
_cell.angle_gamma   90.00
#
_symmetry.space_group_name_H-M   'P 1'
#
loop_
_entity.id
_entity.type
_entity.pdbx_description
1 polymer ?
#
loop_
_entity_poly.entity_id
_entity_poly.type
_entity_poly.pdbx_seq_one_letter_code
_entity_poly.pdbx_strand_id
1 'polypeptide(L)'
;LRFDQLPWPMFHFKPTLIDIDDLCEDEISYFVLSTKRPGYQKKYAKERLRHELLHYHPDKFNARVLPYMLEEEREKAVAGASKVTMILHNLL
;
A
#
# COMPACT_ATOMS: atom_id res chain seq x y z
N LEU A 1 1.60 -15.18 6.85
CA LEU A 1 0.87 -14.31 5.91
C LEU A 1 1.56 -14.39 4.56
N ARG A 2 0.78 -14.43 3.48
CA ARG A 2 1.28 -14.31 2.10
C ARG A 2 1.13 -12.88 1.59
N PHE A 3 1.85 -12.56 0.51
CA PHE A 3 1.80 -11.24 -0.12
C PHE A 3 0.39 -10.79 -0.51
N ASP A 4 -0.42 -11.70 -1.08
CA ASP A 4 -1.79 -11.45 -1.54
C ASP A 4 -2.79 -11.20 -0.40
N GLN A 5 -2.40 -11.50 0.84
CA GLN A 5 -3.23 -11.32 2.04
C GLN A 5 -2.97 -9.99 2.73
N LEU A 6 -1.95 -9.24 2.31
CA LEU A 6 -1.66 -7.93 2.86
C LEU A 6 -2.68 -6.91 2.36
N PRO A 7 -3.10 -5.95 3.22
CA PRO A 7 -4.10 -4.95 2.86
C PRO A 7 -3.49 -3.82 2.03
N TRP A 8 -2.87 -4.15 0.88
CA TRP A 8 -2.28 -3.16 -0.02
C TRP A 8 -3.26 -2.02 -0.33
N PRO A 9 -2.79 -0.77 -0.49
CA PRO A 9 -3.67 0.38 -0.61
C PRO A 9 -4.22 0.50 -2.04
N MET A 10 -4.94 -0.51 -2.51
CA MET A 10 -5.46 -0.64 -3.86
C MET A 10 -6.96 -0.90 -3.84
N PHE A 11 -7.64 -0.54 -4.94
CA PHE A 11 -9.09 -0.68 -5.04
C PHE A 11 -9.46 -1.87 -5.93
N HIS A 12 -9.33 -3.09 -5.43
CA HIS A 12 -9.69 -4.27 -6.22
C HIS A 12 -11.12 -4.74 -5.93
N PHE A 13 -11.92 -4.90 -6.98
CA PHE A 13 -13.31 -5.38 -6.92
C PHE A 13 -13.41 -6.92 -6.89
N LYS A 14 -12.29 -7.66 -6.91
CA LYS A 14 -12.27 -9.14 -7.00
C LYS A 14 -11.19 -9.77 -6.12
N PRO A 15 -11.39 -11.03 -5.67
CA PRO A 15 -10.35 -11.82 -5.01
C PRO A 15 -9.43 -12.43 -6.08
N THR A 16 -8.51 -11.64 -6.62
CA THR A 16 -7.37 -12.14 -7.39
C THR A 16 -6.16 -12.25 -6.48
N LEU A 17 -5.32 -13.27 -6.72
CA LEU A 17 -4.00 -13.37 -6.11
C LEU A 17 -3.23 -12.11 -6.54
N ILE A 18 -3.04 -11.17 -5.62
CA ILE A 18 -2.33 -9.92 -5.89
C ILE A 18 -0.85 -10.22 -6.06
N ASP A 19 -0.24 -9.70 -7.11
CA ASP A 19 1.20 -9.72 -7.33
C ASP A 19 1.80 -8.31 -7.21
N ILE A 20 3.13 -8.23 -7.16
CA ILE A 20 3.86 -6.97 -7.09
C ILE A 20 3.58 -6.08 -8.29
N ASP A 21 3.33 -6.67 -9.46
CA ASP A 21 3.06 -5.94 -10.69
C ASP A 21 1.71 -5.23 -10.68
N ASP A 22 0.73 -5.78 -9.93
CA ASP A 22 -0.59 -5.17 -9.75
C ASP A 22 -0.54 -3.87 -8.93
N LEU A 23 0.53 -3.68 -8.14
CA LEU A 23 0.78 -2.44 -7.39
C LEU A 23 1.09 -1.28 -8.36
N CYS A 24 0.08 -0.61 -8.89
CA CYS A 24 0.22 0.50 -9.84
C CYS A 24 -0.29 1.85 -9.29
N GLU A 25 0.17 2.94 -9.90
CA GLU A 25 -0.15 4.30 -9.46
C GLU A 25 -1.64 4.62 -9.56
N ASP A 26 -2.32 4.16 -10.62
CA ASP A 26 -3.75 4.42 -10.83
C ASP A 26 -4.61 3.84 -9.71
N GLU A 27 -4.37 2.57 -9.34
CA GLU A 27 -5.09 1.87 -8.28
C GLU A 27 -4.81 2.47 -6.91
N ILE A 28 -3.54 2.78 -6.62
CA ILE A 28 -3.13 3.33 -5.33
C ILE A 28 -3.63 4.77 -5.15
N SER A 29 -3.49 5.60 -6.19
CA SER A 29 -3.97 6.98 -6.17
C SER A 29 -5.50 7.01 -6.01
N TYR A 30 -6.23 6.15 -6.73
CA TYR A 30 -7.66 6.02 -6.57
C TYR A 30 -8.03 5.64 -5.13
N PHE A 31 -7.41 4.61 -4.56
CA PHE A 31 -7.70 4.18 -3.18
C PHE A 31 -7.44 5.29 -2.14
N VAL A 32 -6.30 5.97 -2.22
CA VAL A 32 -5.88 6.96 -1.21
C VAL A 32 -6.59 8.31 -1.37
N LEU A 33 -6.85 8.73 -2.61
CA LEU A 33 -7.34 10.08 -2.94
C LEU A 33 -8.81 10.12 -3.36
N SER A 34 -9.50 8.99 -3.51
CA SER A 34 -10.91 8.96 -3.91
C SER A 34 -11.80 9.84 -3.03
N THR A 35 -12.61 10.66 -3.69
CA THR A 35 -13.63 11.51 -3.07
C THR A 35 -14.77 10.71 -2.46
N LYS A 36 -14.88 9.42 -2.81
CA LYS A 36 -15.92 8.51 -2.30
C LYS A 36 -15.57 7.88 -0.96
N ARG A 37 -14.35 8.11 -0.43
CA ARG A 37 -13.94 7.59 0.88
C ARG A 37 -14.81 8.19 1.99
N PRO A 38 -15.35 7.39 2.93
CA PRO A 38 -16.09 7.92 4.07
C PRO A 38 -15.25 8.97 4.83
N GLY A 39 -15.85 10.13 5.11
CA GLY A 39 -15.16 11.22 5.79
C GLY A 39 -14.16 12.00 4.92
N TYR A 40 -14.19 11.84 3.59
CA TYR A 40 -13.30 12.60 2.69
C TYR A 40 -13.48 14.12 2.87
N GLN A 41 -12.35 14.79 3.08
CA GLN A 41 -12.22 16.24 2.85
C GLN A 41 -10.96 16.50 2.02
N LYS A 42 -11.07 17.40 1.04
CA LYS A 42 -9.99 17.71 0.08
C LYS A 42 -8.71 18.19 0.77
N LYS A 43 -8.84 19.03 1.82
CA LYS A 43 -7.71 19.55 2.61
C LYS A 43 -6.84 18.45 3.24
N TYR A 44 -7.39 17.26 3.46
CA TYR A 44 -6.69 16.13 4.08
C TYR A 44 -6.00 15.21 3.06
N ALA A 45 -6.05 15.50 1.76
CA ALA A 45 -5.41 14.65 0.74
C ALA A 45 -3.91 14.44 0.99
N LYS A 46 -3.19 15.52 1.25
CA LYS A 46 -1.74 15.46 1.53
C LYS A 46 -1.42 14.74 2.85
N GLU A 47 -2.27 14.92 3.86
CA GLU A 47 -2.11 14.24 5.15
C GLU A 47 -2.35 12.73 5.01
N ARG A 48 -3.31 12.30 4.19
CA ARG A 48 -3.54 10.88 3.88
C ARG A 48 -2.32 10.26 3.21
N LEU A 49 -1.77 10.91 2.18
CA LEU A 49 -0.56 10.42 1.52
C LEU A 49 0.60 10.26 2.51
N ARG A 50 0.83 11.25 3.38
CA ARG A 50 1.87 11.15 4.43
C ARG A 50 1.61 9.98 5.39
N HIS A 51 0.36 9.77 5.79
CA HIS A 51 0.01 8.70 6.71
C HIS A 51 0.24 7.31 6.08
N GLU A 52 -0.20 7.11 4.83
CA GLU A 52 0.05 5.86 4.10
C GLU A 52 1.55 5.67 3.85
N LEU A 53 2.30 6.73 3.51
CA LEU A 53 3.75 6.65 3.31
C LEU A 53 4.46 6.22 4.59
N LEU A 54 4.04 6.71 5.76
CA LEU A 54 4.55 6.23 7.05
C LEU A 54 4.12 4.79 7.36
N HIS A 55 2.99 4.33 6.85
CA HIS A 55 2.50 2.97 7.07
C HIS A 55 3.32 1.95 6.28
N TYR A 56 3.62 2.26 5.01
CA TYR A 56 4.34 1.38 4.08
C TYR A 56 5.85 1.62 4.04
N HIS A 57 6.37 2.64 4.73
CA HIS A 57 7.80 2.90 4.81
C HIS A 57 8.56 1.62 5.20
N PRO A 58 9.62 1.22 4.48
CA PRO A 58 10.29 -0.06 4.69
C PRO A 58 10.68 -0.32 6.14
N ASP A 59 11.21 0.67 6.86
CA ASP A 59 11.57 0.50 8.28
C ASP A 59 10.39 0.04 9.17
N LYS A 60 9.24 0.75 9.07
CA LYS A 60 8.05 0.45 9.87
C LYS A 60 7.34 -0.80 9.38
N PHE A 61 7.24 -0.98 8.07
CA PHE A 61 6.64 -2.16 7.47
C PHE A 61 7.43 -3.41 7.83
N ASN A 62 8.76 -3.37 7.71
CA ASN A 62 9.64 -4.49 8.00
C ASN A 62 9.56 -4.92 9.46
N ALA A 63 9.57 -3.96 10.39
CA ALA A 63 9.46 -4.25 11.80
C ALA A 63 8.08 -4.83 12.21
N ARG A 64 6.99 -4.43 11.53
CA ARG A 64 5.62 -4.78 11.94
C ARG A 64 5.00 -5.93 11.16
N VAL A 65 5.40 -6.17 9.92
CA VAL A 65 4.71 -7.09 9.00
C VAL A 65 5.56 -8.34 8.72
N LEU A 66 6.86 -8.19 8.43
CA LEU A 66 7.71 -9.34 8.07
C LEU A 66 7.79 -10.47 9.10
N PRO A 67 7.75 -10.22 10.43
CA PRO A 67 7.73 -11.31 11.40
C PRO A 67 6.52 -12.26 11.25
N TYR A 68 5.42 -11.77 10.66
CA TYR A 68 4.19 -12.53 10.43
C TYR A 68 4.07 -13.11 9.01
N MET A 69 5.00 -12.75 8.12
CA MET A 69 5.08 -13.26 6.75
C MET A 69 5.73 -14.64 6.70
N LEU A 70 5.27 -15.48 5.78
CA LEU A 70 5.99 -16.70 5.41
C LEU A 70 7.38 -16.31 4.87
N GLU A 71 8.39 -17.14 5.13
CA GLU A 71 9.78 -16.80 4.83
C GLU A 71 9.98 -16.54 3.33
N GLU A 72 9.41 -17.41 2.50
CA GLU A 72 9.40 -17.33 1.04
C GLU A 72 8.67 -16.10 0.48
N GLU A 73 7.82 -15.45 1.27
CA GLU A 73 7.04 -14.28 0.86
C GLU A 73 7.66 -12.96 1.35
N ARG A 74 8.66 -13.00 2.23
CA ARG A 74 9.23 -11.79 2.87
C ARG A 74 9.87 -10.86 1.86
N GLU A 75 10.72 -11.38 0.98
CA GLU A 75 11.41 -10.56 -0.03
C GLU A 75 10.40 -9.86 -0.94
N LYS A 76 9.36 -10.59 -1.35
CA LYS A 76 8.27 -10.06 -2.17
C LYS A 76 7.51 -8.95 -1.44
N ALA A 77 7.20 -9.14 -0.15
CA ALA A 77 6.53 -8.12 0.66
C ALA A 77 7.39 -6.85 0.84
N VAL A 78 8.71 -6.98 1.03
CA VAL A 78 9.63 -5.83 1.08
C VAL A 78 9.62 -5.06 -0.25
N ALA A 79 9.69 -5.77 -1.37
CA ALA A 79 9.66 -5.16 -2.70
C ALA A 79 8.32 -4.44 -2.95
N GLY A 80 7.19 -5.05 -2.56
CA GLY A 80 5.87 -4.44 -2.64
C GLY A 80 5.74 -3.17 -1.80
N ALA A 81 6.18 -3.21 -0.53
CA ALA A 81 6.18 -2.03 0.35
C ALA A 81 7.05 -0.89 -0.21
N SER A 82 8.20 -1.22 -0.80
CA SER A 82 9.08 -0.25 -1.46
C SER A 82 8.41 0.38 -2.69
N LYS A 83 7.75 -0.42 -3.53
CA LYS A 83 7.00 0.04 -4.70
C LYS A 83 5.84 0.97 -4.31
N VAL A 84 5.05 0.59 -3.30
CA VAL A 84 3.97 1.44 -2.75
C VAL A 84 4.54 2.74 -2.20
N THR A 85 5.61 2.69 -1.42
CA THR A 85 6.25 3.89 -0.86
C THR A 85 6.71 4.85 -1.96
N MET A 86 7.33 4.34 -3.03
CA MET A 86 7.72 5.14 -4.20
C MET A 86 6.52 5.82 -4.86
N ILE A 87 5.44 5.06 -5.12
CA ILE A 87 4.21 5.59 -5.71
C ILE A 87 3.60 6.68 -4.83
N LEU A 88 3.47 6.44 -3.53
CA LEU A 88 2.93 7.42 -2.58
C LEU A 88 3.80 8.69 -2.49
N HIS A 89 5.11 8.56 -2.61
CA HIS A 89 6.03 9.69 -2.64
C HIS A 89 5.85 10.54 -3.91
N ASN A 90 5.63 9.91 -5.07
CA ASN A 90 5.39 10.61 -6.34
C ASN A 90 4.05 11.39 -6.37
N LEU A 91 3.07 10.95 -5.57
CA LEU A 91 1.75 11.59 -5.47
C LEU A 91 1.70 12.80 -4.51
N LEU A 92 2.78 13.10 -3.78
CA LEU A 92 2.83 14.04 -2.65
C LEU A 92 3.26 15.48 -3.00
#